data_AF-A0A4P2V786-F1
#
_entry.id   AF-A0A4P2V786-F1
#
_cell.length_a   1.000
_cell.length_b   1.000
_cell.length_c   1.000
_cell.angle_alpha   90.00
_cell.angle_beta   90.00
_cell.angle_gamma   90.00
#
_symmetry.space_group_name_H-M   'P 1'
#
loop_
_entity.id
_entity.type
_entity.pdbx_description
1 polymer ?
#
loop_
_entity_poly.entity_id
_entity_poly.type
_entity_poly.pdbx_seq_one_letter_code
_entity_poly.pdbx_strand_id
1 'polypeptide(L)'
;SILGEKFPAGQAYEDVLKDGQVLCKLINILSPNAVPKVNSSGGQFKFMENINNFQKALKEYGVPDIDVFQTVDLYEKKDIANVTNTIFALGRA
;
A
#
# COMPACT_ATOMS: atom_id res chain seq x y z
N SER A 1 -12.44 9.60 -6.87
CA SER A 1 -11.51 8.81 -6.03
C SER A 1 -11.83 7.33 -6.25
N ILE A 2 -10.83 6.49 -6.56
CA ILE A 2 -11.03 5.05 -6.84
C ILE A 2 -11.57 4.31 -5.60
N LEU A 3 -11.14 4.70 -4.40
CA LEU A 3 -11.57 4.07 -3.14
C LEU A 3 -13.01 4.40 -2.73
N GLY A 4 -13.68 5.34 -3.42
CA GLY A 4 -15.02 5.81 -3.07
C GLY A 4 -15.09 6.64 -1.77
N GLU A 5 -14.01 6.72 -1.01
CA GLU A 5 -13.90 7.49 0.23
C GLU A 5 -12.89 8.63 0.11
N LYS A 6 -13.05 9.64 0.98
CA LYS A 6 -12.09 10.74 1.12
C LYS A 6 -10.99 10.30 2.07
N PHE A 7 -9.76 10.72 1.76
CA PHE A 7 -8.66 10.60 2.71
C PHE A 7 -9.01 11.36 4.01
N PRO A 8 -8.75 10.78 5.18
CA PRO A 8 -9.17 11.39 6.45
C PRO A 8 -8.50 12.75 6.66
N ALA A 9 -9.30 13.75 7.05
CA ALA A 9 -8.81 15.09 7.31
C ALA A 9 -7.97 15.12 8.60
N GLY A 10 -6.89 15.93 8.60
CA GLY A 10 -6.05 16.14 9.77
C GLY A 10 -5.10 14.99 10.12
N GLN A 11 -5.01 13.95 9.29
CA GLN A 11 -4.03 12.87 9.43
C GLN A 11 -2.91 13.01 8.39
N ALA A 12 -1.69 12.70 8.78
CA ALA A 12 -0.56 12.67 7.85
C ALA A 12 -0.75 11.53 6.84
N TYR A 13 -0.37 11.78 5.60
CA TYR A 13 -0.51 10.85 4.48
C TYR A 13 0.06 9.46 4.82
N GLU A 14 1.27 9.42 5.35
CA GLU A 14 1.96 8.19 5.66
C GLU A 14 1.38 7.45 6.87
N ASP A 15 0.75 8.15 7.82
CA ASP A 15 0.12 7.50 8.98
C ASP A 15 -1.15 6.75 8.59
N VAL A 16 -1.89 7.26 7.61
CA VAL A 16 -3.08 6.59 7.06
C VAL A 16 -2.71 5.34 6.26
N LEU A 17 -1.53 5.34 5.61
CA LEU A 17 -1.06 4.19 4.83
C LEU A 17 -0.30 3.16 5.67
N LYS A 18 0.17 3.53 6.86
CA LYS A 18 1.15 2.78 7.66
C LYS A 18 0.72 1.36 8.02
N ASP A 19 -0.58 1.11 8.15
CA ASP A 19 -1.12 -0.22 8.47
C ASP A 19 -1.30 -1.14 7.25
N GLY A 20 -1.07 -0.61 6.04
CA GLY A 20 -1.20 -1.29 4.76
C GLY A 20 -2.63 -1.59 4.33
N GLN A 21 -3.67 -1.27 5.13
CA GLN A 21 -5.06 -1.62 4.80
C GLN A 21 -5.58 -0.87 3.58
N VAL A 22 -5.32 0.45 3.54
CA VAL A 22 -5.71 1.31 2.40
C VAL A 22 -5.01 0.86 1.11
N LEU A 23 -3.74 0.46 1.21
CA LEU A 23 -2.96 -0.04 0.07
C LEU A 23 -3.51 -1.36 -0.48
N CYS A 24 -3.79 -2.32 0.41
CA CYS A 24 -4.43 -3.58 0.02
C CYS A 24 -5.82 -3.36 -0.61
N LYS A 25 -6.61 -2.43 -0.06
CA LYS A 25 -7.91 -2.05 -0.64
C LYS A 25 -7.75 -1.44 -2.03
N LEU A 26 -6.76 -0.57 -2.22
CA LEU A 26 -6.48 0.05 -3.52
C LEU A 26 -6.18 -1.01 -4.59
N ILE A 27 -5.24 -1.92 -4.34
CA ILE A 27 -4.88 -2.93 -5.35
C ILE A 27 -6.02 -3.92 -5.60
N ASN A 28 -6.83 -4.26 -4.58
CA ASN A 28 -7.99 -5.13 -4.74
C ASN A 28 -9.11 -4.53 -5.60
N ILE A 29 -9.18 -3.20 -5.74
CA ILE A 29 -10.11 -2.55 -6.67
C ILE A 29 -9.62 -2.69 -8.11
N LEU A 30 -8.30 -2.61 -8.33
CA LEU A 30 -7.68 -2.72 -9.66
C LEU A 30 -7.56 -4.19 -10.13
N SER A 31 -7.23 -5.08 -9.21
CA SER A 31 -7.08 -6.51 -9.42
C SER A 31 -7.84 -7.25 -8.32
N PRO A 32 -9.09 -7.66 -8.59
CA PRO A 32 -9.92 -8.35 -7.61
C PRO A 32 -9.22 -9.57 -7.01
N ASN A 33 -9.25 -9.67 -5.68
CA ASN A 33 -8.60 -10.72 -4.90
C ASN A 33 -7.05 -10.76 -4.96
N ALA A 34 -6.37 -9.70 -5.40
CA ALA A 34 -4.90 -9.64 -5.37
C ALA A 34 -4.32 -9.75 -3.94
N VAL A 35 -5.04 -9.24 -2.94
CA VAL A 35 -4.77 -9.47 -1.51
C VAL A 35 -6.04 -10.05 -0.86
N PRO A 36 -6.20 -11.39 -0.81
CA PRO A 36 -7.42 -12.03 -0.32
C PRO A 36 -7.71 -11.77 1.16
N LYS A 37 -6.66 -11.58 1.96
CA LYS A 37 -6.75 -11.38 3.41
C LYS A 37 -6.00 -10.13 3.83
N VAL A 38 -6.76 -9.12 4.26
CA VAL A 38 -6.24 -7.89 4.84
C VAL A 38 -6.38 -7.97 6.35
N ASN A 39 -5.28 -7.77 7.07
CA ASN A 39 -5.31 -7.74 8.53
C ASN A 39 -5.85 -6.39 9.01
N SER A 40 -6.96 -6.38 9.74
CA SER A 40 -7.58 -5.16 10.29
C SER A 40 -7.11 -4.79 11.69
N SER A 41 -6.40 -5.70 12.37
CA SER A 41 -5.89 -5.55 13.74
C SER A 41 -4.75 -6.54 13.99
N GLY A 42 -4.00 -6.38 15.08
CA GLY A 42 -2.98 -7.37 15.51
C GLY A 42 -1.54 -6.85 15.59
N GLY A 43 -1.36 -5.53 15.66
CA GLY A 43 -0.05 -4.91 15.94
C GLY A 43 0.91 -4.86 14.76
N GLN A 44 2.16 -4.49 15.05
CA GLN A 44 3.20 -4.19 14.07
C GLN A 44 3.39 -5.26 12.98
N PHE A 45 3.50 -6.52 13.37
CA PHE A 45 3.76 -7.61 12.41
C PHE A 45 2.64 -7.76 11.37
N LYS A 46 1.38 -7.50 11.76
CA LYS A 46 0.23 -7.58 10.85
C LYS A 46 0.17 -6.43 9.87
N PHE A 47 0.62 -5.24 10.28
CA PHE A 47 0.75 -4.08 9.39
C PHE A 47 1.85 -4.30 8.35
N MET A 48 3.01 -4.81 8.78
CA MET A 48 4.07 -5.20 7.86
C MET A 48 3.63 -6.31 6.89
N GLU A 49 2.85 -7.28 7.37
CA GLU A 49 2.27 -8.33 6.52
C GLU A 49 1.36 -7.75 5.42
N ASN A 50 0.50 -6.78 5.75
CA ASN A 50 -0.32 -6.10 4.75
C ASN A 50 0.54 -5.37 3.71
N ILE A 51 1.57 -4.63 4.13
CA ILE A 51 2.48 -3.92 3.22
C ILE A 51 3.18 -4.92 2.28
N ASN A 52 3.69 -6.02 2.83
CA ASN A 52 4.36 -7.07 2.03
C ASN A 52 3.40 -7.72 1.04
N ASN A 53 2.13 -7.95 1.41
CA ASN A 53 1.11 -8.49 0.51
C ASN A 53 0.79 -7.51 -0.62
N PHE A 54 0.67 -6.22 -0.33
CA PHE A 54 0.51 -5.18 -1.34
C PHE A 54 1.69 -5.15 -2.31
N GLN A 55 2.94 -5.16 -1.82
CA GLN A 55 4.13 -5.19 -2.67
C GLN A 55 4.15 -6.38 -3.63
N LYS A 56 3.75 -7.58 -3.16
CA LYS A 56 3.62 -8.76 -4.03
C LYS A 56 2.55 -8.56 -5.10
N ALA A 57 1.39 -8.07 -4.69
CA ALA A 57 0.28 -7.79 -5.60
C ALA A 57 0.63 -6.75 -6.68
N LEU A 58 1.44 -5.74 -6.35
CA LEU A 58 1.96 -4.77 -7.34
C LEU A 58 2.78 -5.45 -8.44
N LYS A 59 3.68 -6.35 -8.06
CA LYS A 59 4.54 -7.06 -9.01
C LYS A 59 3.73 -7.97 -9.93
N GLU A 60 2.76 -8.70 -9.36
CA GLU A 60 1.84 -9.54 -10.13
C GLU A 60 0.93 -8.72 -11.05
N TYR A 61 0.56 -7.52 -10.64
CA TYR A 61 -0.21 -6.58 -11.46
C TYR A 61 0.60 -6.01 -12.64
N GLY A 62 1.93 -5.98 -12.54
CA GLY A 62 2.84 -5.54 -13.61
C GLY A 62 3.72 -4.34 -13.26
N VAL A 63 3.74 -3.90 -12.00
CA VAL A 63 4.65 -2.84 -11.55
C VAL A 63 6.08 -3.41 -11.48
N PRO A 64 7.08 -2.78 -12.13
CA PRO A 64 8.46 -3.23 -12.08
C PRO A 64 9.02 -3.27 -10.65
N ASP A 65 9.78 -4.31 -10.31
CA ASP A 65 10.38 -4.50 -8.97
C ASP A 65 11.17 -3.28 -8.47
N ILE A 66 11.84 -2.56 -9.38
CA ILE A 66 12.63 -1.36 -9.06
C ILE A 66 11.78 -0.17 -8.62
N ASP A 67 10.50 -0.13 -9.02
CA ASP A 67 9.55 0.92 -8.67
C ASP A 67 8.77 0.60 -7.38
N VAL A 68 8.99 -0.56 -6.76
CA VAL A 68 8.28 -1.01 -5.55
C VAL A 68 9.05 -0.62 -4.29
N PHE A 69 8.43 0.22 -3.45
CA PHE A 69 9.00 0.66 -2.18
C PHE A 69 9.22 -0.50 -1.19
N GLN A 70 10.14 -0.31 -0.24
CA GLN A 70 10.46 -1.28 0.81
C GLN A 70 9.65 -1.03 2.08
N THR A 71 9.38 -2.06 2.87
CA THR A 71 8.48 -1.94 4.04
C THR A 71 8.92 -0.88 5.06
N VAL A 72 10.22 -0.67 5.21
CA VAL A 72 10.80 0.39 6.07
C VAL A 72 10.53 1.81 5.54
N ASP A 73 10.40 1.98 4.22
CA ASP A 73 10.14 3.27 3.58
C ASP A 73 8.84 3.87 4.12
N LEU A 74 7.82 3.02 4.25
CA LEU A 74 6.51 3.39 4.81
C LEU A 74 6.44 3.22 6.32
N TYR A 75 6.70 2.02 6.85
CA TYR A 75 6.43 1.70 8.25
C TYR A 75 7.29 2.52 9.21
N GLU A 76 8.57 2.69 8.90
CA GLU A 76 9.51 3.51 9.66
C GLU A 76 9.64 4.94 9.11
N LYS A 77 8.87 5.27 8.06
CA LYS A 77 8.92 6.56 7.35
C LYS A 77 10.32 6.92 6.82
N LYS A 78 11.10 5.92 6.39
CA LYS A 78 12.46 6.14 5.87
C LYS A 78 12.47 6.88 4.53
N ASP A 79 11.47 6.63 3.68
CA ASP A 79 11.36 7.25 2.36
C ASP A 79 9.91 7.28 1.86
N ILE A 80 9.13 8.25 2.34
CA ILE A 80 7.73 8.44 1.93
C ILE A 80 7.61 8.91 0.47
N ALA A 81 8.65 9.52 -0.09
CA ALA A 81 8.69 9.88 -1.49
C ALA A 81 8.69 8.62 -2.37
N ASN A 82 9.47 7.59 -2.00
CA ASN A 82 9.48 6.31 -2.70
C ASN A 82 8.10 5.62 -2.66
N VAL A 83 7.43 5.63 -1.50
CA VAL A 83 6.04 5.10 -1.38
C VAL A 83 5.11 5.78 -2.37
N THR A 84 5.22 7.11 -2.49
CA THR A 84 4.40 7.91 -3.41
C THR A 84 4.73 7.58 -4.87
N ASN A 85 6.02 7.44 -5.20
CA ASN A 85 6.48 7.04 -6.54
C ASN A 85 5.94 5.66 -6.95
N THR A 86 5.92 4.70 -6.04
CA THR A 86 5.31 3.38 -6.29
C THR A 86 3.82 3.48 -6.60
N ILE A 87 3.07 4.32 -5.87
CA ILE A 87 1.63 4.53 -6.16
C ILE A 87 1.44 5.17 -7.54
N PHE A 88 2.32 6.11 -7.94
CA PHE A 88 2.32 6.63 -9.29
C PHE A 88 2.69 5.58 -10.35
N ALA A 89 3.62 4.67 -10.04
CA ALA A 89 4.00 3.58 -10.93
C ALA A 89 2.83 2.60 -11.15
N LEU A 90 2.09 2.27 -10.08
CA LEU A 90 0.84 1.51 -10.17
C LEU A 90 -0.16 2.16 -11.12
N GLY A 91 -0.32 3.49 -11.07
CA GLY A 91 -1.23 4.21 -11.98
C GLY A 91 -0.82 4.22 -13.45
N ARG A 92 0.43 3.81 -13.77
CA ARG A 92 0.94 3.69 -15.15
C ARG A 92 0.94 2.25 -15.67
N ALA A 93 0.82 1.27 -14.79
CA ALA A 93 0.79 -0.16 -15.11
C ALA A 93 -0.62 -0.57 -15.55
#